data_AF-A0A5J5EB31-F1
#
_entry.id   AF-A0A5J5EB31-F1
#
_cell.length_a   1.000
_cell.length_b   1.000
_cell.length_c   1.000
_cell.angle_alpha   90.00
_cell.angle_beta   90.00
_cell.angle_gamma   90.00
#
_symmetry.space_group_name_H-M   'P 1'
#
loop_
_entity.id
_entity.type
_entity.pdbx_description
1 polymer ?
#
loop_
_entity_poly.entity_id
_entity_poly.type
_entity_poly.pdbx_seq_one_letter_code
_entity_poly.pdbx_strand_id
1 'polypeptide(L)'
;RPDVPLVISSVKTAINIVLDVLFLSTYRVTKGTVTVNTQAVIRLCCDAAGAVTGLLYYLYVSGLLPHRKPLDVSDSRKPNLRGLKLMARPGAYTFAESAIRNALYLWLVAGIVSLGNDFATAWSIFNTIRWGLVMVPVYSLEATSSTFVGHAWGRFKARAPRHATFNDIFLITRPAILSAITSLLVEVPLCLIMTFSTAYPFALYLSQNPVVAKITAYMWRTIDWCYIFYAVSTMAASVLLATRPRWYLLQSLCSNLLYVLPWAIVVQTKGLRSGDPWFWYALVFGGSMVFSAGAVSVVLVFWTRSLRRGKPGSGAMEGTPGAP
;
A
#
# COMPACT_ATOMS: atom_id res chain seq x y z
N ARG A 1 -0.62 1.35 21.65
CA ARG A 1 0.31 2.50 21.49
C ARG A 1 0.38 2.85 19.99
N PRO A 2 -0.52 3.67 19.44
CA PRO A 2 -0.49 4.00 18.02
C PRO A 2 -0.32 5.51 17.77
N ASP A 3 0.78 6.14 18.18
CA ASP A 3 0.80 7.62 18.14
C ASP A 3 1.87 8.24 17.21
N VAL A 4 2.77 7.46 16.60
CA VAL A 4 3.76 8.05 15.66
C VAL A 4 3.16 8.28 14.28
N PRO A 5 2.55 7.27 13.61
CA PRO A 5 2.01 7.46 12.27
C PRO A 5 0.85 8.46 12.24
N LEU A 6 0.06 8.51 13.32
CA LEU A 6 -1.04 9.46 13.47
C LEU A 6 -0.53 10.90 13.58
N VAL A 7 0.47 11.16 14.44
CA VAL A 7 1.09 12.49 14.59
C VAL A 7 1.78 12.94 13.30
N ILE A 8 2.49 12.05 12.62
CA ILE A 8 3.10 12.36 11.33
C ILE A 8 2.02 12.75 10.32
N SER A 9 0.94 11.97 10.23
CA SER A 9 -0.13 12.20 9.24
C SER A 9 -0.95 13.45 9.54
N SER A 10 -1.23 13.74 10.82
CA SER A 10 -1.97 14.93 11.24
C SER A 10 -1.19 16.21 10.96
N VAL A 11 0.11 16.24 11.28
CA VAL A 11 0.98 17.40 10.98
C VAL A 11 1.11 17.60 9.48
N LYS A 12 1.33 16.53 8.70
CA LYS A 12 1.35 16.61 7.23
C LYS A 12 0.07 17.22 6.68
N THR A 13 -1.09 16.76 7.16
CA THR A 13 -2.39 17.22 6.70
C THR A 13 -2.64 18.67 7.08
N ALA A 14 -2.32 19.08 8.32
CA ALA A 14 -2.49 20.45 8.78
C ALA A 14 -1.62 21.43 7.98
N ILE A 15 -0.35 21.08 7.76
CA ILE A 15 0.57 21.91 6.96
C ILE A 15 0.10 21.97 5.51
N ASN A 16 -0.33 20.83 4.94
CA ASN A 16 -0.86 20.79 3.58
C ASN A 16 -2.07 21.72 3.41
N ILE A 17 -3.04 21.67 4.33
CA ILE A 17 -4.21 22.58 4.30
C ILE A 17 -3.78 24.05 4.35
N VAL A 18 -2.87 24.41 5.27
CA VAL A 18 -2.40 25.79 5.42
C VAL A 18 -1.69 26.27 4.15
N LEU A 19 -0.77 25.46 3.61
CA LEU A 19 -0.02 25.81 2.41
C LEU A 19 -0.92 25.87 1.16
N ASP A 20 -1.88 24.96 1.04
CA ASP A 20 -2.85 24.96 -0.06
C ASP A 20 -3.74 26.21 -0.01
N VAL A 21 -4.22 26.62 1.17
CA VAL A 21 -4.98 27.86 1.34
C VAL A 21 -4.15 29.10 0.97
N LEU A 22 -2.87 29.12 1.35
CA LEU A 22 -1.98 30.26 1.08
C LEU A 22 -1.61 30.40 -0.40
N PHE A 23 -1.31 29.29 -1.07
CA PHE A 23 -0.68 29.30 -2.39
C PHE A 23 -1.55 28.77 -3.54
N LEU A 24 -2.44 27.80 -3.30
CA LEU A 24 -3.19 27.11 -4.37
C LEU A 24 -4.67 27.48 -4.42
N SER A 25 -5.28 27.83 -3.28
CA SER A 25 -6.71 28.10 -3.17
C SER A 25 -7.16 29.24 -4.09
N THR A 26 -8.40 29.15 -4.57
CA THR A 26 -9.07 30.25 -5.28
C THR A 26 -9.15 31.52 -4.46
N TYR A 27 -9.12 31.41 -3.13
CA TYR A 27 -9.12 32.51 -2.16
C TYR A 27 -7.72 32.87 -1.65
N ARG A 28 -6.67 32.53 -2.41
CA ARG A 28 -5.27 32.72 -1.99
C ARG A 28 -4.95 34.16 -1.60
N VAL A 29 -4.13 34.28 -0.55
CA VAL A 29 -3.59 35.57 -0.08
C VAL A 29 -2.41 36.02 -0.96
N THR A 30 -1.67 35.08 -1.57
CA THR A 30 -0.50 35.39 -2.41
C THR A 30 -0.86 35.52 -3.89
N LYS A 31 -0.57 36.68 -4.49
CA LYS A 31 -0.83 36.98 -5.92
C LYS A 31 0.27 36.46 -6.86
N GLY A 32 0.56 35.16 -6.82
CA GLY A 32 1.54 34.50 -7.70
C GLY A 32 0.89 33.62 -8.79
N THR A 33 1.60 33.39 -9.90
CA THR A 33 1.22 32.37 -10.88
C THR A 33 1.49 30.98 -10.30
N VAL A 34 0.43 30.19 -10.10
CA VAL A 34 0.54 28.81 -9.62
C VAL A 34 1.14 27.97 -10.74
N THR A 35 2.25 27.30 -10.43
CA THR A 35 2.92 26.37 -11.36
C THR A 35 2.99 24.98 -10.75
N VAL A 36 3.29 23.98 -11.56
CA VAL A 36 3.54 22.60 -11.10
C VAL A 36 4.64 22.56 -10.04
N ASN A 37 5.65 23.43 -10.16
CA ASN A 37 6.74 23.55 -9.19
C ASN A 37 6.23 24.01 -7.82
N THR A 38 5.23 24.89 -7.76
CA THR A 38 4.62 25.33 -6.50
C THR A 38 4.00 24.15 -5.75
N GLN A 39 3.25 23.29 -6.46
CA GLN A 39 2.65 22.09 -5.86
C GLN A 39 3.73 21.07 -5.41
N ALA A 40 4.80 20.92 -6.18
CA ALA A 40 5.92 20.06 -5.81
C ALA A 40 6.62 20.54 -4.52
N VAL A 41 6.85 21.85 -4.38
CA VAL A 41 7.45 22.46 -3.18
C VAL A 41 6.54 22.25 -1.96
N ILE A 42 5.23 22.50 -2.08
CA ILE A 42 4.29 22.29 -0.98
C ILE A 42 4.34 20.83 -0.50
N ARG A 43 4.32 19.86 -1.43
CA ARG A 43 4.39 18.45 -1.10
C ARG A 43 5.71 18.08 -0.41
N LEU A 44 6.84 18.61 -0.91
CA LEU A 44 8.15 18.44 -0.28
C LEU A 44 8.19 19.01 1.14
N CYS A 45 7.64 20.20 1.36
CA CYS A 45 7.55 20.82 2.69
C CYS A 45 6.71 19.98 3.66
N CYS A 46 5.56 19.46 3.21
CA CYS A 46 4.73 18.58 4.02
C CYS A 46 5.49 17.29 4.40
N ASP A 47 6.14 16.65 3.43
CA ASP A 47 6.89 15.42 3.67
C ASP A 47 8.09 15.64 4.59
N ALA A 48 8.83 16.74 4.42
CA ALA A 48 9.94 17.14 5.28
C ALA A 48 9.46 17.42 6.72
N ALA A 49 8.37 18.18 6.89
CA ALA A 49 7.81 18.48 8.20
C ALA A 49 7.36 17.20 8.93
N GLY A 50 6.65 16.30 8.23
CA GLY A 50 6.26 15.01 8.81
C GLY A 50 7.47 14.15 9.20
N ALA A 51 8.54 14.15 8.41
CA ALA A 51 9.78 13.44 8.75
C ALA A 51 10.46 14.03 9.99
N VAL A 52 10.55 15.35 10.09
CA VAL A 52 11.10 16.06 11.26
C VAL A 52 10.28 15.76 12.52
N THR A 53 8.94 15.86 12.43
CA THR A 53 8.06 15.53 13.56
C THR A 53 8.21 14.07 14.00
N GLY A 54 8.30 13.13 13.05
CA GLY A 54 8.54 11.73 13.34
C GLY A 54 9.87 11.48 14.07
N LEU A 55 10.93 12.16 13.62
CA LEU A 55 12.25 12.10 14.26
C LEU A 55 12.22 12.68 15.68
N LEU A 56 11.59 13.85 15.86
CA LEU A 56 11.45 14.48 17.19
C LEU A 56 10.66 13.58 18.15
N TYR A 57 9.58 12.96 17.68
CA TYR A 57 8.80 12.02 18.48
C TYR A 57 9.63 10.78 18.86
N TYR A 58 10.40 10.23 17.91
CA TYR A 58 11.30 9.11 18.19
C TYR A 58 12.36 9.48 19.25
N LEU A 59 13.00 10.64 19.11
CA LEU A 59 13.97 11.15 20.09
C LEU A 59 13.32 11.36 21.46
N TYR A 60 12.07 11.83 21.50
CA TYR A 60 11.30 12.00 22.73
C TYR A 60 11.05 10.66 23.43
N VAL A 61 10.61 9.65 22.69
CA VAL A 61 10.30 8.32 23.24
C VAL A 61 11.54 7.51 23.61
N SER A 62 12.65 7.73 22.91
CA SER A 62 13.94 7.05 23.15
C SER A 62 14.65 7.50 24.45
N GLY A 63 14.13 8.52 25.13
CA GLY A 63 14.71 9.05 26.37
C GLY A 63 15.95 9.93 26.14
N LEU A 64 16.25 10.26 24.87
CA LEU A 64 17.27 11.24 24.50
C LEU A 64 16.84 12.69 24.79
N LEU A 65 15.55 12.92 25.07
CA LEU A 65 15.02 14.20 25.57
C LEU A 65 14.73 14.12 27.08
N PRO A 66 14.97 15.19 27.87
CA PRO A 66 15.26 15.09 29.32
C PRO A 66 14.06 14.84 30.25
N HIS A 67 12.91 14.36 29.77
CA HIS A 67 11.65 14.42 30.53
C HIS A 67 11.02 13.07 30.93
N ARG A 68 11.69 11.92 30.73
CA ARG A 68 11.25 10.65 31.33
C ARG A 68 12.39 9.92 32.02
N LYS A 69 12.25 9.71 33.35
CA LYS A 69 12.99 8.66 34.06
C LYS A 69 12.60 7.31 33.43
N PRO A 70 13.55 6.45 33.06
CA PRO A 70 13.23 5.14 32.49
C PRO A 70 12.54 4.28 33.56
N LEU A 71 11.28 3.92 33.31
CA LEU A 71 10.65 2.79 33.99
C LEU A 71 11.24 1.53 33.38
N ASP A 72 12.04 0.83 34.18
CA ASP A 72 12.61 -0.50 33.96
C ASP A 72 13.85 -0.63 33.04
N VAL A 73 14.84 -1.42 33.49
CA VAL A 73 16.14 -1.66 32.81
C VAL A 73 15.95 -2.44 31.50
N SER A 74 14.82 -3.13 31.35
CA SER A 74 14.43 -3.89 30.16
C SER A 74 13.80 -3.02 29.05
N ASP A 75 13.51 -1.73 29.31
CA ASP A 75 12.84 -0.82 28.37
C ASP A 75 13.82 0.21 27.74
N SER A 76 15.12 -0.12 27.70
CA SER A 76 16.18 0.72 27.12
C SER A 76 16.02 0.86 25.60
N ARG A 77 15.29 1.89 25.17
CA ARG A 77 15.01 2.25 23.76
C ARG A 77 16.12 3.08 23.12
N LYS A 78 17.37 2.77 23.43
CA LYS A 78 18.52 3.51 22.87
C LYS A 78 18.68 3.18 21.38
N PRO A 79 19.01 4.17 20.53
CA PRO A 79 19.27 3.93 19.13
C PRO A 79 20.44 2.96 18.97
N ASN A 80 20.22 1.86 18.25
CA ASN A 80 21.22 0.83 18.04
C ASN A 80 21.34 0.52 16.54
N LEU A 81 22.52 0.76 15.97
CA LEU A 81 22.85 0.47 14.58
C LEU A 81 22.70 -1.02 14.24
N ARG A 82 22.96 -1.92 15.20
CA ARG A 82 22.73 -3.37 15.01
C ARG A 82 21.25 -3.68 14.86
N GLY A 83 20.40 -3.01 15.64
CA GLY A 83 18.94 -3.12 15.53
C GLY A 83 18.41 -2.55 14.21
N LEU A 84 18.96 -1.42 13.76
CA LEU A 84 18.64 -0.84 12.44
C LEU A 84 19.03 -1.80 11.32
N LYS A 85 20.23 -2.40 11.36
CA LYS A 85 20.67 -3.41 10.38
C LYS A 85 19.76 -4.65 10.38
N LEU A 86 19.30 -5.08 11.56
CA LEU A 86 18.36 -6.19 11.70
C LEU A 86 17.01 -5.91 11.03
N MET A 87 16.48 -4.69 11.17
CA MET A 87 15.23 -4.25 10.53
C MET A 87 15.40 -3.90 9.04
N ALA A 88 16.58 -3.42 8.63
CA ALA A 88 16.87 -3.08 7.25
C ALA A 88 16.82 -4.30 6.32
N ARG A 89 17.23 -5.49 6.80
CA ARG A 89 17.22 -6.72 5.99
C ARG A 89 15.81 -7.12 5.50
N PRO A 90 14.77 -7.24 6.35
CA PRO A 90 13.41 -7.48 5.88
C PRO A 90 12.84 -6.29 5.11
N GLY A 91 13.18 -5.05 5.50
CA GLY A 91 12.74 -3.84 4.81
C GLY A 91 13.30 -3.67 3.39
N ALA A 92 14.51 -4.18 3.12
CA ALA A 92 15.12 -4.14 1.79
C ALA A 92 14.30 -4.95 0.77
N TYR A 93 13.66 -6.05 1.19
CA TYR A 93 12.80 -6.83 0.31
C TYR A 93 11.54 -6.04 -0.09
N THR A 94 10.86 -5.43 0.89
CA THR A 94 9.69 -4.59 0.60
C THR A 94 10.06 -3.33 -0.19
N PHE A 95 11.26 -2.78 0.04
CA PHE A 95 11.77 -1.65 -0.71
C PHE A 95 12.04 -2.00 -2.18
N ALA A 96 12.74 -3.11 -2.45
CA ALA A 96 13.02 -3.57 -3.80
C ALA A 96 11.72 -3.90 -4.58
N GLU A 97 10.78 -4.57 -3.91
CA GLU A 97 9.44 -4.84 -4.45
C GLU A 97 8.71 -3.55 -4.85
N SER A 98 8.65 -2.58 -3.93
CA SER A 98 8.02 -1.28 -4.15
C SER A 98 8.70 -0.50 -5.27
N ALA A 99 10.04 -0.51 -5.32
CA ALA A 99 10.81 0.20 -6.36
C ALA A 99 10.51 -0.35 -7.76
N ILE A 100 10.50 -1.67 -7.94
CA ILE A 100 10.20 -2.31 -9.23
C ILE A 100 8.75 -2.05 -9.63
N ARG A 101 7.79 -2.27 -8.71
CA ARG A 101 6.37 -2.04 -8.96
C ARG A 101 6.11 -0.57 -9.35
N ASN A 102 6.69 0.38 -8.62
CA ASN A 102 6.51 1.80 -8.90
C ASN A 102 7.19 2.22 -10.21
N ALA A 103 8.34 1.65 -10.56
CA ALA A 103 9.00 1.92 -11.85
C ALA A 103 8.12 1.48 -13.03
N LEU A 104 7.55 0.27 -12.97
CA LEU A 104 6.60 -0.22 -13.98
C LEU A 104 5.32 0.61 -14.01
N TYR A 105 4.80 1.01 -12.85
CA TYR A 105 3.63 1.86 -12.76
C TYR A 105 3.87 3.23 -13.39
N LEU A 106 5.00 3.89 -13.10
CA LEU A 106 5.36 5.17 -13.70
C LEU A 106 5.51 5.07 -15.21
N TRP A 107 6.06 3.97 -15.74
CA TRP A 107 6.12 3.72 -17.17
C TRP A 107 4.70 3.68 -17.78
N LEU A 108 3.77 2.92 -17.20
CA LEU A 108 2.39 2.85 -17.67
C LEU A 108 1.66 4.19 -17.59
N VAL A 109 1.85 4.94 -16.50
CA VAL A 109 1.24 6.26 -16.32
C VAL A 109 1.78 7.27 -17.33
N ALA A 110 3.08 7.24 -17.63
CA ALA A 110 3.65 8.06 -18.70
C ALA A 110 2.98 7.76 -20.06
N GLY A 111 2.66 6.49 -20.32
CA GLY A 111 1.87 6.07 -21.47
C GLY A 111 0.46 6.67 -21.49
N ILE A 112 -0.27 6.65 -20.36
CA ILE A 112 -1.61 7.25 -20.27
C ILE A 112 -1.55 8.77 -20.52
N VAL A 113 -0.56 9.46 -19.93
CA VAL A 113 -0.39 10.90 -20.11
C VAL A 113 -0.09 11.24 -21.57
N SER A 114 0.60 10.37 -22.30
CA SER A 114 0.87 10.56 -23.74
C SER A 114 -0.37 10.44 -24.63
N LEU A 115 -1.49 9.88 -24.15
CA LEU A 115 -2.75 9.78 -24.90
C LEU A 115 -3.47 11.13 -25.06
N GLY A 116 -3.12 12.12 -24.23
CA GLY A 116 -3.67 13.47 -24.28
C GLY A 116 -4.18 13.97 -22.94
N ASN A 117 -4.48 15.26 -22.89
CA ASN A 117 -4.87 15.95 -21.66
C ASN A 117 -6.14 15.38 -21.04
N ASP A 118 -7.16 15.05 -21.84
CA ASP A 118 -8.43 14.53 -21.32
C ASP A 118 -8.25 13.19 -20.59
N PHE A 119 -7.42 12.29 -21.15
CA PHE A 119 -7.08 11.01 -20.53
C PHE A 119 -6.23 11.18 -19.28
N ALA A 120 -5.26 12.10 -19.31
CA ALA A 120 -4.42 12.41 -18.15
C ALA A 120 -5.25 12.95 -16.98
N THR A 121 -6.17 13.88 -17.26
CA THR A 121 -7.09 14.43 -16.24
C THR A 121 -8.06 13.37 -15.74
N ALA A 122 -8.65 12.56 -16.63
CA ALA A 122 -9.55 11.48 -16.24
C ALA A 122 -8.86 10.44 -15.34
N TRP A 123 -7.63 10.05 -15.68
CA TRP A 123 -6.81 9.17 -14.86
C TRP A 123 -6.49 9.77 -13.49
N SER A 124 -6.19 11.08 -13.44
CA SER A 124 -5.95 11.76 -12.16
C SER A 124 -7.20 11.74 -11.28
N ILE A 125 -8.38 12.02 -11.85
CA ILE A 125 -9.65 12.00 -11.10
C ILE A 125 -9.98 10.59 -10.63
N PHE A 126 -9.83 9.59 -11.51
CA PHE A 126 -9.97 8.18 -11.14
C PHE A 126 -9.09 7.81 -9.94
N ASN A 127 -7.81 8.21 -9.97
CA ASN A 127 -6.90 7.97 -8.85
C ASN A 127 -7.32 8.71 -7.58
N THR A 128 -7.80 9.95 -7.67
CA THR A 128 -8.31 10.69 -6.51
C THR A 128 -9.46 9.95 -5.84
N ILE A 129 -10.41 9.43 -6.62
CA ILE A 129 -11.53 8.65 -6.09
C ILE A 129 -11.03 7.33 -5.49
N ARG A 130 -10.34 6.52 -6.30
CA ARG A 130 -9.96 5.17 -5.92
C ARG A 130 -8.91 5.16 -4.80
N TRP A 131 -7.80 5.89 -4.96
CA TRP A 131 -6.72 5.90 -3.98
C TRP A 131 -6.94 6.89 -2.82
N GLY A 132 -7.59 8.03 -3.08
CA GLY A 132 -7.80 9.05 -2.06
C GLY A 132 -8.99 8.78 -1.14
N LEU A 133 -10.05 8.13 -1.63
CA LEU A 133 -11.26 7.89 -0.86
C LEU A 133 -11.47 6.39 -0.55
N VAL A 134 -11.42 5.53 -1.58
CA VAL A 134 -11.82 4.13 -1.43
C VAL A 134 -10.74 3.25 -0.79
N MET A 135 -9.48 3.40 -1.22
CA MET A 135 -8.39 2.53 -0.76
C MET A 135 -7.87 2.87 0.64
N VAL A 136 -8.18 4.06 1.19
CA VAL A 136 -7.68 4.47 2.52
C VAL A 136 -8.19 3.53 3.63
N PRO A 137 -9.51 3.23 3.71
CA PRO A 137 -10.01 2.18 4.61
C PRO A 137 -9.34 0.81 4.39
N VAL A 138 -9.16 0.38 3.14
CA VAL A 138 -8.53 -0.91 2.83
C VAL A 138 -7.09 -0.96 3.37
N TYR A 139 -6.29 0.08 3.16
CA TYR A 139 -4.92 0.12 3.71
C TYR A 139 -4.88 0.16 5.23
N SER A 140 -5.85 0.81 5.87
CA SER A 140 -5.94 0.80 7.33
C SER A 140 -6.27 -0.61 7.87
N LEU A 141 -7.15 -1.35 7.19
CA LEU A 141 -7.46 -2.75 7.49
C LEU A 141 -6.27 -3.68 7.25
N GLU A 142 -5.48 -3.43 6.21
CA GLU A 142 -4.25 -4.19 5.92
C GLU A 142 -3.21 -3.98 7.01
N ALA A 143 -2.92 -2.73 7.38
CA ALA A 143 -1.95 -2.41 8.42
C ALA A 143 -2.35 -3.02 9.77
N THR A 144 -3.65 -2.98 10.09
CA THR A 144 -4.23 -3.60 11.28
C THR A 144 -4.08 -5.12 11.24
N SER A 145 -4.44 -5.74 10.11
CA SER A 145 -4.30 -7.17 9.87
C SER A 145 -2.85 -7.63 10.05
N SER A 146 -1.90 -6.97 9.37
CA SER A 146 -0.47 -7.28 9.42
C SER A 146 0.07 -7.24 10.86
N THR A 147 -0.35 -6.25 11.65
CA THR A 147 0.05 -6.11 13.05
C THR A 147 -0.45 -7.28 13.91
N PHE A 148 -1.74 -7.62 13.82
CA PHE A 148 -2.31 -8.73 14.61
C PHE A 148 -1.80 -10.10 14.17
N VAL A 149 -1.64 -10.31 12.86
CA VAL A 149 -1.05 -11.54 12.32
C VAL A 149 0.40 -11.66 12.78
N GLY A 150 1.17 -10.57 12.77
CA GLY A 150 2.54 -10.54 13.28
C GLY A 150 2.63 -10.92 14.76
N HIS A 151 1.70 -10.43 15.59
CA HIS A 151 1.64 -10.78 17.01
C HIS A 151 1.28 -12.26 17.24
N ALA A 152 0.28 -12.77 16.51
CA ALA A 152 -0.11 -14.19 16.58
C ALA A 152 1.03 -15.10 16.11
N TRP A 153 1.74 -14.71 15.04
CA TRP A 153 2.91 -15.40 14.53
C TRP A 153 4.08 -15.41 15.53
N GLY A 154 4.33 -14.28 16.21
CA GLY A 154 5.32 -14.18 17.28
C GLY A 154 5.03 -15.15 18.43
N ARG A 155 3.77 -15.18 18.91
CA ARG A 155 3.32 -16.14 19.93
C ARG A 155 3.41 -17.61 19.48
N PHE A 156 3.16 -17.88 18.20
CA PHE A 156 3.34 -19.21 17.63
C PHE A 156 4.81 -19.63 17.64
N LYS A 157 5.72 -18.76 17.19
CA LYS A 157 7.17 -19.04 17.20
C LYS A 157 7.75 -19.20 18.60
N ALA A 158 7.28 -18.40 19.58
CA ALA A 158 7.74 -18.49 20.96
C ALA A 158 7.47 -19.85 21.61
N ARG A 159 6.42 -20.56 21.16
CA ARG A 159 6.08 -21.92 21.61
C ARG A 159 6.96 -23.02 21.00
N ALA A 160 7.86 -22.68 20.06
CA ALA A 160 8.72 -23.59 19.30
C ALA A 160 8.05 -24.89 18.79
N PRO A 161 6.82 -24.86 18.23
CA PRO A 161 6.14 -26.08 17.81
C PRO A 161 6.82 -26.69 16.58
N ARG A 162 7.05 -28.01 16.60
CA ARG A 162 7.58 -28.76 15.45
C ARG A 162 6.59 -28.82 14.28
N HIS A 163 5.29 -28.80 14.54
CA HIS A 163 4.23 -28.85 13.53
C HIS A 163 3.11 -27.87 13.88
N ALA A 164 2.57 -27.18 12.86
CA ALA A 164 1.42 -26.31 13.05
C ALA A 164 0.11 -27.10 12.94
N THR A 165 -0.78 -26.96 13.93
CA THR A 165 -2.14 -27.48 13.86
C THR A 165 -3.02 -26.55 13.01
N PHE A 166 -4.13 -27.05 12.45
CA PHE A 166 -5.10 -26.20 11.77
C PHE A 166 -5.64 -25.06 12.65
N ASN A 167 -5.82 -25.31 13.95
CA ASN A 167 -6.23 -24.29 14.91
C ASN A 167 -5.18 -23.19 15.06
N ASP A 168 -3.88 -23.52 15.02
CA ASP A 168 -2.81 -22.50 15.07
C ASP A 168 -2.78 -21.67 13.78
N ILE A 169 -2.94 -22.32 12.63
CA ILE A 169 -3.01 -21.63 11.33
C ILE A 169 -4.20 -20.68 11.30
N PHE A 170 -5.37 -21.17 11.71
CA PHE A 170 -6.58 -20.37 11.78
C PHE A 170 -6.42 -19.18 12.75
N LEU A 171 -5.79 -19.39 13.92
CA LEU A 171 -5.53 -18.31 14.86
C LEU A 171 -4.61 -17.22 14.26
N ILE A 172 -3.61 -17.61 13.49
CA ILE A 172 -2.70 -16.69 12.79
C ILE A 172 -3.44 -15.94 11.67
N THR A 173 -4.27 -16.61 10.88
CA THR A 173 -4.94 -16.02 9.71
C THR A 173 -6.25 -15.30 10.05
N ARG A 174 -6.85 -15.55 11.23
CA ARG A 174 -8.14 -14.99 11.63
C ARG A 174 -8.22 -13.46 11.48
N PRO A 175 -7.23 -12.66 11.90
CA PRO A 175 -7.29 -11.21 11.71
C PRO A 175 -7.35 -10.80 10.23
N ALA A 176 -6.64 -11.51 9.35
CA ALA A 176 -6.70 -11.27 7.90
C ALA A 176 -8.04 -11.65 7.28
N ILE A 177 -8.65 -12.77 7.72
CA ILE A 177 -9.97 -13.18 7.26
C ILE A 177 -11.03 -12.16 7.68
N LEU A 178 -11.01 -11.70 8.93
CA LEU A 178 -11.93 -10.68 9.41
C LEU A 178 -11.77 -9.37 8.64
N SER A 179 -10.54 -8.89 8.46
CA SER A 179 -10.28 -7.70 7.64
C SER A 179 -10.73 -7.87 6.19
N ALA A 180 -10.57 -9.05 5.59
CA ALA A 180 -11.04 -9.32 4.24
C ALA A 180 -12.57 -9.26 4.14
N ILE A 181 -13.29 -9.84 5.10
CA ILE A 181 -14.75 -9.77 5.16
C ILE A 181 -15.20 -8.32 5.33
N THR A 182 -14.62 -7.57 6.27
CA THR A 182 -14.94 -6.14 6.46
C THR A 182 -14.66 -5.33 5.21
N SER A 183 -13.54 -5.59 4.53
CA SER A 183 -13.20 -4.91 3.28
C SER A 183 -14.21 -5.22 2.18
N LEU A 184 -14.66 -6.47 2.04
CA LEU A 184 -15.68 -6.85 1.06
C LEU A 184 -17.03 -6.19 1.34
N LEU A 185 -17.43 -6.12 2.61
CA LEU A 185 -18.67 -5.46 3.04
C LEU A 185 -18.69 -3.96 2.71
N VAL A 186 -17.53 -3.32 2.58
CA VAL A 186 -17.41 -1.90 2.21
C VAL A 186 -17.20 -1.72 0.70
N GLU A 187 -16.26 -2.46 0.11
CA GLU A 187 -15.89 -2.35 -1.30
C GLU A 187 -17.01 -2.76 -2.24
N VAL A 188 -17.74 -3.85 -1.94
CA VAL A 188 -18.79 -4.34 -2.84
C VAL A 188 -19.94 -3.33 -2.97
N PRO A 189 -20.55 -2.82 -1.87
CA PRO A 189 -21.58 -1.78 -2.00
C PRO A 189 -21.06 -0.50 -2.65
N LEU A 190 -19.83 -0.08 -2.31
CA LEU A 190 -19.24 1.13 -2.87
C LEU A 190 -19.03 0.99 -4.39
N CYS A 191 -18.50 -0.15 -4.84
CA CYS A 191 -18.32 -0.47 -6.25
C CYS A 191 -19.65 -0.39 -7.02
N LEU A 192 -20.72 -0.97 -6.47
CA LEU A 192 -22.05 -0.94 -7.09
C LEU A 192 -22.62 0.49 -7.15
N ILE A 193 -22.62 1.22 -6.03
CA ILE A 193 -23.14 2.59 -5.95
C ILE A 193 -22.40 3.51 -6.92
N MET A 194 -21.07 3.42 -6.95
CA MET A 194 -20.24 4.24 -7.84
C MET A 194 -20.45 3.87 -9.31
N THR A 195 -20.57 2.59 -9.64
CA THR A 195 -20.79 2.10 -11.01
C THR A 195 -22.13 2.55 -11.59
N PHE A 196 -23.20 2.49 -10.79
CA PHE A 196 -24.55 2.79 -11.26
C PHE A 196 -24.91 4.27 -11.17
N SER A 197 -24.51 4.97 -10.10
CA SER A 197 -25.07 6.30 -9.80
C SER A 197 -24.02 7.40 -9.70
N THR A 198 -22.85 7.14 -9.10
CA THR A 198 -22.02 8.23 -8.57
C THR A 198 -20.76 8.56 -9.38
N ALA A 199 -20.18 7.62 -10.15
CA ALA A 199 -18.90 7.84 -10.83
C ALA A 199 -18.92 9.02 -11.82
N TYR A 200 -19.96 9.13 -12.65
CA TYR A 200 -20.10 10.24 -13.60
C TYR A 200 -20.33 11.60 -12.91
N PRO A 201 -21.37 11.79 -12.05
CA PRO A 201 -21.62 13.09 -11.44
C PRO A 201 -20.46 13.54 -10.53
N PHE A 202 -19.79 12.61 -9.85
CA PHE A 202 -18.62 12.95 -9.03
C PHE A 202 -17.41 13.36 -9.89
N ALA A 203 -17.17 12.66 -11.00
CA ALA A 203 -16.13 13.06 -11.94
C ALA A 203 -16.45 14.39 -12.64
N LEU A 204 -17.72 14.68 -12.90
CA LEU A 204 -18.17 15.97 -13.44
C LEU A 204 -17.96 17.10 -12.44
N TYR A 205 -18.26 16.87 -11.16
CA TYR A 205 -18.01 17.82 -10.09
C TYR A 205 -16.51 18.19 -9.98
N LEU A 206 -15.61 17.20 -10.10
CA LEU A 206 -14.17 17.43 -10.00
C LEU A 206 -13.56 18.03 -11.28
N SER A 207 -13.97 17.55 -12.47
CA SER A 207 -13.38 17.99 -13.74
C SER A 207 -13.98 19.28 -14.29
N GLN A 208 -15.24 19.59 -13.94
CA GLN A 208 -16.06 20.61 -14.62
C GLN A 208 -16.13 20.42 -16.15
N ASN A 209 -15.85 19.21 -16.66
CA ASN A 209 -15.85 18.89 -18.09
C ASN A 209 -16.57 17.55 -18.36
N PRO A 210 -17.64 17.54 -19.17
CA PRO A 210 -18.43 16.33 -19.43
C PRO A 210 -17.65 15.23 -20.17
N VAL A 211 -16.66 15.59 -21.00
CA VAL A 211 -15.85 14.63 -21.74
C VAL A 211 -14.98 13.83 -20.77
N VAL A 212 -14.25 14.53 -19.90
CA VAL A 212 -13.40 13.92 -18.87
C VAL A 212 -14.22 13.09 -17.88
N ALA A 213 -15.40 13.58 -17.50
CA ALA A 213 -16.32 12.84 -16.62
C ALA A 213 -16.79 11.52 -17.25
N LYS A 214 -17.10 11.53 -18.55
CA LYS A 214 -17.51 10.33 -19.29
C LYS A 214 -16.37 9.31 -19.41
N ILE A 215 -15.16 9.77 -19.71
CA ILE A 215 -13.97 8.91 -19.74
C ILE A 215 -13.73 8.31 -18.35
N THR A 216 -13.77 9.11 -17.29
CA THR A 216 -13.56 8.63 -15.91
C THR A 216 -14.60 7.60 -15.50
N ALA A 217 -15.88 7.79 -15.85
CA ALA A 217 -16.93 6.82 -15.58
C ALA A 217 -16.72 5.51 -16.35
N TYR A 218 -16.23 5.57 -17.60
CA TYR A 218 -15.85 4.39 -18.37
C TYR A 218 -14.66 3.65 -17.74
N MET A 219 -13.62 4.38 -17.31
CA MET A 219 -12.47 3.83 -16.59
C MET A 219 -12.90 3.12 -15.30
N TRP A 220 -13.82 3.72 -14.56
CA TRP A 220 -14.38 3.14 -13.35
C TRP A 220 -15.08 1.80 -13.64
N ARG A 221 -16.06 1.80 -14.54
CA ARG A 221 -16.85 0.59 -14.84
C ARG A 221 -16.01 -0.59 -15.32
N THR A 222 -14.90 -0.32 -15.99
CA THR A 222 -14.04 -1.36 -16.58
C THR A 222 -13.05 -1.95 -15.57
N ILE A 223 -12.52 -1.16 -14.64
CA ILE A 223 -11.45 -1.61 -13.71
C ILE A 223 -11.95 -1.84 -12.28
N ASP A 224 -12.96 -1.11 -11.81
CA ASP A 224 -13.27 -1.00 -10.38
C ASP A 224 -13.58 -2.35 -9.71
N TRP A 225 -14.25 -3.26 -10.41
CA TRP A 225 -14.53 -4.61 -9.90
C TRP A 225 -13.25 -5.44 -9.64
N CYS A 226 -12.15 -5.16 -10.35
CA CYS A 226 -10.86 -5.86 -10.15
C CYS A 226 -10.26 -5.54 -8.78
N TYR A 227 -10.56 -4.36 -8.25
CA TYR A 227 -10.05 -3.94 -6.94
C TYR A 227 -10.73 -4.68 -5.77
N ILE A 228 -11.87 -5.33 -5.98
CA ILE A 228 -12.45 -6.25 -4.99
C ILE A 228 -11.45 -7.39 -4.74
N PHE A 229 -10.88 -7.95 -5.83
CA PHE A 229 -9.82 -8.94 -5.74
C PHE A 229 -8.54 -8.36 -5.13
N TYR A 230 -8.18 -7.12 -5.50
CA TYR A 230 -7.04 -6.43 -4.91
C TYR A 230 -7.19 -6.33 -3.38
N ALA A 231 -8.33 -5.87 -2.88
CA ALA A 231 -8.58 -5.70 -1.46
C ALA A 231 -8.44 -7.03 -0.69
N VAL A 232 -9.06 -8.12 -1.19
CA VAL A 232 -8.93 -9.46 -0.59
C VAL A 232 -7.48 -9.95 -0.66
N SER A 233 -6.82 -9.79 -1.81
CA SER A 233 -5.43 -10.22 -1.99
C SER A 233 -4.46 -9.48 -1.08
N THR A 234 -4.73 -8.21 -0.79
CA THR A 234 -3.93 -7.37 0.10
C THR A 234 -4.04 -7.87 1.55
N MET A 235 -5.26 -8.21 2.00
CA MET A 235 -5.46 -8.85 3.30
C MET A 235 -4.79 -10.23 3.40
N ALA A 236 -4.85 -11.01 2.32
CA ALA A 236 -4.22 -12.31 2.25
C ALA A 236 -2.68 -12.19 2.26
N ALA A 237 -2.13 -11.20 1.55
CA ALA A 237 -0.71 -10.92 1.47
C ALA A 237 -0.14 -10.42 2.81
N SER A 238 -0.93 -9.75 3.64
CA SER A 238 -0.52 -9.33 5.00
C SER A 238 -0.02 -10.50 5.84
N VAL A 239 -0.58 -11.71 5.64
CA VAL A 239 -0.14 -12.94 6.31
C VAL A 239 1.27 -13.33 5.88
N LEU A 240 1.57 -13.26 4.58
CA LEU A 240 2.90 -13.56 4.06
C LEU A 240 3.90 -12.49 4.48
N LEU A 241 3.50 -11.22 4.45
CA LEU A 241 4.32 -10.08 4.86
C LEU A 241 4.73 -10.20 6.33
N ALA A 242 3.78 -10.51 7.21
CA ALA A 242 4.03 -10.66 8.65
C ALA A 242 4.84 -11.93 8.99
N THR A 243 4.74 -13.00 8.19
CA THR A 243 5.35 -14.30 8.54
C THR A 243 6.66 -14.60 7.80
N ARG A 244 6.72 -14.39 6.48
CA ARG A 244 7.86 -14.67 5.59
C ARG A 244 7.98 -13.65 4.44
N PRO A 245 8.62 -12.48 4.68
CA PRO A 245 8.80 -11.43 3.68
C PRO A 245 9.48 -11.87 2.38
N ARG A 246 10.35 -12.89 2.41
CA ARG A 246 11.01 -13.44 1.21
C ARG A 246 10.02 -14.08 0.23
N TRP A 247 9.00 -14.76 0.74
CA TRP A 247 7.99 -15.43 -0.08
C TRP A 247 7.04 -14.40 -0.69
N TYR A 248 6.73 -13.35 0.07
CA TYR A 248 6.02 -12.18 -0.43
C TYR A 248 6.79 -11.51 -1.59
N LEU A 249 8.10 -11.25 -1.42
CA LEU A 249 8.92 -10.65 -2.49
C LEU A 249 8.88 -11.48 -3.77
N LEU A 250 9.12 -12.79 -3.68
CA LEU A 250 9.12 -13.66 -4.86
C LEU A 250 7.76 -13.63 -5.56
N GLN A 251 6.66 -13.71 -4.80
CA GLN A 251 5.31 -13.66 -5.36
C GLN A 251 5.03 -12.33 -6.06
N SER A 252 5.38 -11.20 -5.43
CA SER A 252 5.16 -9.89 -6.04
C SER A 252 6.04 -9.67 -7.27
N LEU A 253 7.31 -10.09 -7.24
CA LEU A 253 8.20 -10.01 -8.40
C LEU A 253 7.70 -10.86 -9.56
N CYS A 254 7.25 -12.09 -9.30
CA CYS A 254 6.63 -12.93 -10.33
C CYS A 254 5.41 -12.24 -10.94
N SER A 255 4.55 -11.63 -10.12
CA SER A 255 3.35 -10.95 -10.62
C SER A 255 3.69 -9.72 -11.47
N ASN A 256 4.64 -8.91 -11.03
CA ASN A 256 5.07 -7.72 -11.76
C ASN A 256 5.86 -8.05 -13.04
N LEU A 257 6.77 -9.02 -13.00
CA LEU A 257 7.63 -9.36 -14.13
C LEU A 257 6.96 -10.30 -15.15
N LEU A 258 6.12 -11.23 -14.72
CA LEU A 258 5.47 -12.19 -15.62
C LEU A 258 4.13 -11.69 -16.17
N TYR A 259 3.45 -10.79 -15.45
CA TYR A 259 2.19 -10.23 -15.91
C TYR A 259 2.35 -8.77 -16.37
N VAL A 260 2.72 -7.87 -15.45
CA VAL A 260 2.70 -6.42 -15.73
C VAL A 260 3.67 -6.04 -16.86
N LEU A 261 4.90 -6.56 -16.83
CA LEU A 261 5.93 -6.21 -17.82
C LEU A 261 5.56 -6.65 -19.26
N PRO A 262 5.17 -7.92 -19.55
CA PRO A 262 4.75 -8.31 -20.90
C PRO A 262 3.57 -7.49 -21.42
N TRP A 263 2.57 -7.26 -20.56
CA TRP A 263 1.40 -6.48 -20.95
C TRP A 263 1.72 -5.00 -21.16
N ALA A 264 2.64 -4.42 -20.38
CA ALA A 264 3.12 -3.05 -20.61
C ALA A 264 3.78 -2.89 -21.99
N ILE A 265 4.58 -3.88 -22.42
CA ILE A 265 5.19 -3.90 -23.75
C ILE A 265 4.12 -4.00 -24.85
N VAL A 266 3.08 -4.82 -24.64
CA VAL A 266 1.96 -4.97 -25.59
C VAL A 266 1.17 -3.66 -25.71
N VAL A 267 0.90 -2.96 -24.62
CA VAL A 267 0.21 -1.67 -24.64
C VAL A 267 0.97 -0.64 -25.48
N GLN A 268 2.30 -0.57 -25.33
CA GLN A 268 3.11 0.39 -26.08
C GLN A 268 3.20 0.07 -27.58
N THR A 269 3.15 -1.21 -27.96
CA THR A 269 3.29 -1.63 -29.36
C THR A 269 1.96 -1.69 -30.11
N LYS A 270 0.89 -2.16 -29.47
CA LYS A 270 -0.44 -2.37 -30.08
C LYS A 270 -1.51 -1.41 -29.55
N GLY A 271 -1.48 -1.08 -28.27
CA GLY A 271 -2.53 -0.29 -27.61
C GLY A 271 -2.60 1.17 -28.07
N LEU A 272 -1.47 1.77 -28.43
CA LEU A 272 -1.42 3.13 -28.98
C LEU A 272 -1.99 3.24 -30.40
N ARG A 273 -2.14 2.11 -31.13
CA ARG A 273 -2.66 2.06 -32.51
C ARG A 273 -4.11 1.59 -32.61
N SER A 274 -4.71 1.13 -31.51
CA SER A 274 -6.10 0.64 -31.48
C SER A 274 -7.10 1.77 -31.26
N GLY A 275 -8.31 1.64 -31.82
CA GLY A 275 -9.38 2.63 -31.69
C GLY A 275 -9.93 2.84 -30.25
N ASP A 276 -9.67 1.92 -29.32
CA ASP A 276 -9.88 2.11 -27.88
C ASP A 276 -8.57 1.88 -27.11
N PRO A 277 -7.76 2.93 -26.86
CA PRO A 277 -6.50 2.82 -26.14
C PRO A 277 -6.68 2.33 -24.70
N TRP A 278 -7.81 2.64 -24.05
CA TRP A 278 -8.03 2.36 -22.63
C TRP A 278 -8.16 0.87 -22.34
N PHE A 279 -8.78 0.10 -23.24
CA PHE A 279 -8.97 -1.34 -23.06
C PHE A 279 -7.68 -2.08 -22.67
N TRP A 280 -6.56 -1.75 -23.33
CA TRP A 280 -5.27 -2.36 -23.04
C TRP A 280 -4.74 -1.96 -21.67
N TYR A 281 -4.85 -0.68 -21.29
CA TYR A 281 -4.48 -0.22 -19.95
C TYR A 281 -5.35 -0.89 -18.87
N ALA A 282 -6.66 -1.02 -19.10
CA ALA A 282 -7.57 -1.71 -18.19
C ALA A 282 -7.18 -3.19 -18.01
N LEU A 283 -6.77 -3.87 -19.08
CA LEU A 283 -6.29 -5.26 -19.00
C LEU A 283 -5.00 -5.39 -18.20
N VAL A 284 -4.06 -4.43 -18.31
CA VAL A 284 -2.83 -4.43 -17.52
C VAL A 284 -3.14 -4.16 -16.05
N PHE A 285 -3.81 -3.04 -15.76
CA PHE A 285 -4.09 -2.64 -14.37
C PHE A 285 -5.05 -3.60 -13.68
N GLY A 286 -6.24 -3.82 -14.25
CA GLY A 286 -7.25 -4.70 -13.67
C GLY A 286 -6.80 -6.17 -13.65
N GLY A 287 -6.22 -6.64 -14.75
CA GLY A 287 -5.73 -8.02 -14.83
C GLY A 287 -4.58 -8.31 -13.87
N SER A 288 -3.69 -7.34 -13.61
CA SER A 288 -2.62 -7.52 -12.61
C SER A 288 -3.16 -7.74 -11.20
N MET A 289 -4.29 -7.12 -10.84
CA MET A 289 -4.93 -7.29 -9.53
C MET A 289 -5.51 -8.70 -9.39
N VAL A 290 -6.21 -9.19 -10.42
CA VAL A 290 -6.80 -10.53 -10.44
C VAL A 290 -5.71 -11.61 -10.45
N PHE A 291 -4.67 -11.43 -11.27
CA PHE A 291 -3.53 -12.33 -11.33
C PHE A 291 -2.81 -12.40 -9.96
N SER A 292 -2.57 -11.24 -9.35
CA SER A 292 -1.93 -11.16 -8.03
C SER A 292 -2.78 -11.85 -6.95
N ALA A 293 -4.11 -11.73 -7.00
CA ALA A 293 -5.00 -12.45 -6.09
C ALA A 293 -4.82 -13.97 -6.20
N GLY A 294 -4.80 -14.50 -7.43
CA GLY A 294 -4.53 -15.93 -7.67
C GLY A 294 -3.13 -16.35 -7.17
N ALA A 295 -2.10 -15.56 -7.47
CA ALA A 295 -0.72 -15.84 -7.07
C ALA A 295 -0.56 -15.87 -5.54
N VAL A 296 -1.15 -14.90 -4.82
CA VAL A 296 -1.13 -14.84 -3.36
C VAL A 296 -1.84 -16.07 -2.77
N SER A 297 -3.01 -16.43 -3.29
CA SER A 297 -3.72 -17.63 -2.83
C SER A 297 -2.88 -18.89 -2.97
N VAL A 298 -2.23 -19.11 -4.12
CA VAL A 298 -1.35 -20.27 -4.35
C VAL A 298 -0.20 -20.30 -3.34
N VAL A 299 0.47 -19.17 -3.13
CA VAL A 299 1.60 -19.07 -2.20
C VAL A 299 1.16 -19.29 -0.74
N LEU A 300 -0.04 -18.85 -0.36
CA LEU A 300 -0.62 -19.13 0.95
C LEU A 300 -0.93 -20.62 1.15
N VAL A 301 -1.39 -21.32 0.12
CA VAL A 301 -1.57 -22.79 0.20
C VAL A 301 -0.21 -23.47 0.42
N PHE A 302 0.84 -23.06 -0.30
CA PHE A 302 2.18 -23.60 -0.08
C PHE A 302 2.74 -23.26 1.30
N TRP A 303 2.53 -22.04 1.78
CA TRP A 303 2.91 -21.62 3.14
C TRP A 303 2.22 -22.50 4.19
N THR A 304 0.90 -22.69 4.06
CA THR A 304 0.10 -23.54 4.96
C THR A 304 0.64 -24.98 4.96
N ARG A 305 0.92 -25.55 3.78
CA ARG A 305 1.53 -26.88 3.65
C ARG A 305 2.93 -26.94 4.28
N SER A 306 3.76 -25.91 4.12
CA SER A 306 5.10 -25.84 4.72
C SER A 306 5.05 -25.82 6.24
N LEU A 307 4.08 -25.12 6.84
CA LEU A 307 3.89 -25.08 8.30
C LEU A 307 3.40 -26.42 8.85
N ARG A 308 2.52 -27.10 8.12
CA ARG A 308 2.01 -28.41 8.52
C ARG A 308 3.05 -29.52 8.42
N ARG A 309 3.97 -29.46 7.45
CA ARG A 309 5.04 -30.45 7.25
C ARG A 309 6.23 -30.27 8.19
N GLY A 310 6.15 -29.36 9.16
CA GLY A 310 7.23 -29.16 10.13
C GLY A 310 8.55 -28.71 9.50
N LYS A 311 8.48 -28.02 8.37
CA LYS A 311 9.59 -27.20 7.85
C LYS A 311 9.35 -25.74 8.22
N PRO A 312 9.48 -25.34 9.51
CA PRO A 312 9.81 -23.96 9.80
C PRO A 312 11.21 -23.78 9.21
N GLY A 313 11.31 -23.13 8.06
CA GLY A 313 12.59 -22.87 7.44
C GLY A 313 13.49 -22.22 8.48
N SER A 314 14.58 -22.92 8.82
CA SER A 314 15.94 -22.42 8.96
C SER A 314 16.05 -20.90 8.84
N GLY A 315 15.52 -20.25 9.85
CA GLY A 315 15.90 -18.95 10.35
C GLY A 315 16.23 -19.19 11.80
N ALA A 316 17.21 -20.07 12.04
CA ALA A 316 17.98 -20.00 13.26
C ALA A 316 18.39 -18.53 13.38
N MET A 317 17.99 -17.90 14.48
CA MET A 317 18.81 -16.82 14.99
C MET A 317 20.20 -17.42 15.16
N GLU A 318 21.12 -17.02 14.28
CA GLU A 318 22.53 -16.98 14.59
C GLU A 318 22.64 -16.14 15.86
N GLY A 319 22.75 -16.86 16.95
CA GLY A 319 22.55 -16.40 18.31
C GLY A 319 22.75 -17.62 19.19
N THR A 320 23.88 -18.30 18.98
CA THR A 320 24.48 -19.18 19.98
C THR A 320 24.58 -18.39 21.29
N PRO A 321 23.88 -18.78 22.36
CA PRO A 321 24.34 -18.46 23.69
C PRO A 321 25.62 -19.26 23.87
N GLY A 322 26.75 -18.58 24.04
CA GLY A 322 27.93 -19.22 24.58
C GLY A 322 27.56 -19.83 25.93
N ALA A 323 27.93 -21.09 26.10
CA ALA A 323 28.09 -21.74 27.39
C ALA A 323 29.41 -22.55 27.29
N PRO A 324 30.10 -22.82 28.40
CA PRO A 324 29.91 -22.28 29.76
C PRO A 324 30.71 -21.00 30.06
#